data_AF-A0A661R9V5-F1
#
_entry.id   AF-A0A661R9V5-F1
#
_cell.length_a   1.000
_cell.length_b   1.000
_cell.length_c   1.000
_cell.angle_alpha   90.00
_cell.angle_beta   90.00
_cell.angle_gamma   90.00
#
_symmetry.space_group_name_H-M   'P 1'
#
loop_
_entity.id
_entity.type
_entity.pdbx_description
1 polymer ?
#
loop_
_entity_poly.entity_id
_entity_poly.type
_entity_poly.pdbx_seq_one_letter_code
_entity_poly.pdbx_strand_id
1 'polypeptide(L)'
;MEFFFNELSIHNQFQSRDDFKAAIHLFRSYREAVTEAEFRLYIHRNILERPALGNTFRKGIQMYFERQQVRSLMNWFSKGGFFLPDDAYADTEDSFICYYPDDAKEESEDITDSALAECAFRKIVGEDAGSISLEQSKFSWSPIKVLLSQSDEAIIDNDYTLHSLKHRLDGLLPPISSWSVLLERVEHLPDVTLEPDVKKILITNPFSQNVAEGIYVCAKELSEMATATSLDQFNELFAKYATGEKARFSDSSFSEKRDFKGSLTFLVDDERRLCPYHGKVKIQQYRVHLVDRPAFRKSARVVYIGPKLTKG
;
A
#
# COMPACT_ATOMS: atom_id res chain seq x y z
N MET A 1 1.33 -1.85 1.12
CA MET A 1 0.64 -1.52 2.37
C MET A 1 1.46 -0.52 3.14
N GLU A 2 0.82 0.51 3.68
CA GLU A 2 1.46 1.54 4.51
C GLU A 2 0.78 1.62 5.89
N PHE A 3 1.53 2.03 6.92
CA PHE A 3 1.00 2.20 8.27
C PHE A 3 0.93 3.68 8.63
N PHE A 4 -0.13 4.06 9.31
CA PHE A 4 -0.43 5.43 9.72
C PHE A 4 -0.62 5.47 11.23
N PHE A 5 0.15 6.30 11.92
CA PHE A 5 -0.08 6.51 13.34
C PHE A 5 -1.26 7.47 13.53
N ASN A 6 -2.32 6.99 14.16
CA ASN A 6 -3.50 7.74 14.50
C ASN A 6 -3.21 8.72 15.64
N GLU A 7 -2.90 9.97 15.31
CA GLU A 7 -2.63 11.01 16.28
C GLU A 7 -3.86 11.41 17.12
N LEU A 8 -5.07 11.06 16.66
CA LEU A 8 -6.29 11.27 17.45
C LEU A 8 -6.35 10.36 18.69
N SER A 9 -5.53 9.31 18.72
CA SER A 9 -5.29 8.50 19.93
C SER A 9 -4.60 9.28 21.05
N ILE A 10 -4.10 10.50 20.78
CA ILE A 10 -3.59 11.44 21.79
C ILE A 10 -4.69 12.47 22.08
N HIS A 11 -5.29 12.43 23.29
CA HIS A 11 -6.48 13.24 23.63
C HIS A 11 -6.56 13.68 25.10
N ASN A 12 -5.43 13.95 25.77
CA ASN A 12 -5.31 14.22 27.22
C ASN A 12 -5.64 13.02 28.13
N GLN A 13 -5.47 11.79 27.66
CA GLN A 13 -5.74 10.58 28.44
C GLN A 13 -4.77 10.30 29.59
N PHE A 14 -3.59 10.91 29.58
CA PHE A 14 -2.52 10.59 30.53
C PHE A 14 -2.84 11.17 31.92
N GLN A 15 -2.80 10.33 32.96
CA GLN A 15 -3.07 10.75 34.34
C GLN A 15 -1.81 11.23 35.05
N SER A 16 -0.65 10.73 34.61
CA SER A 16 0.65 11.04 35.20
C SER A 16 1.73 11.26 34.15
N ARG A 17 2.87 11.80 34.61
CA ARG A 17 4.10 11.89 33.83
C ARG A 17 4.57 10.51 33.35
N ASP A 18 4.41 9.49 34.18
CA ASP A 18 4.90 8.15 33.88
C ASP A 18 4.04 7.47 32.81
N ASP A 19 2.71 7.71 32.81
CA ASP A 19 1.82 7.26 31.73
C ASP A 19 2.20 7.88 30.40
N PHE A 20 2.47 9.18 30.40
CA PHE A 20 2.92 9.89 29.20
C PHE A 20 4.24 9.34 28.67
N LYS A 21 5.20 9.05 29.56
CA LYS A 21 6.47 8.42 29.17
C LYS A 21 6.24 7.02 28.61
N ALA A 22 5.41 6.21 29.24
CA ALA A 22 5.08 4.86 28.78
C ALA A 22 4.48 4.90 27.36
N ALA A 23 3.59 5.85 27.07
CA ALA A 23 3.01 6.02 25.75
C ALA A 23 4.05 6.38 24.67
N ILE A 24 5.04 7.23 24.99
CA ILE A 24 6.16 7.53 24.09
C ILE A 24 7.03 6.29 23.84
N HIS A 25 7.29 5.48 24.88
CA HIS A 25 8.02 4.22 24.74
C HIS A 25 7.25 3.21 23.88
N LEU A 26 5.93 3.15 24.02
CA LEU A 26 5.07 2.32 23.20
C LEU A 26 5.10 2.77 21.73
N PHE A 27 4.95 4.07 21.46
CA PHE A 27 5.09 4.63 20.11
C PHE A 27 6.44 4.26 19.47
N ARG A 28 7.53 4.36 20.25
CA ARG A 28 8.85 3.95 19.79
C ARG A 28 8.89 2.46 19.43
N SER A 29 8.29 1.61 20.25
CA SER A 29 8.22 0.17 20.00
C SER A 29 7.42 -0.16 18.74
N TYR A 30 6.33 0.56 18.47
CA TYR A 30 5.58 0.44 17.22
C TYR A 30 6.43 0.79 16.00
N ARG A 31 7.13 1.93 16.07
CA ARG A 31 8.01 2.36 14.99
C ARG A 31 9.12 1.35 14.72
N GLU A 32 9.77 0.86 15.78
CA GLU A 32 10.83 -0.15 15.67
C GLU A 32 10.29 -1.41 14.98
N ALA A 33 9.15 -1.95 15.42
CA ALA A 33 8.53 -3.11 14.81
C ALA A 33 8.18 -2.92 13.32
N VAL A 34 7.56 -1.78 12.96
CA VAL A 34 7.23 -1.46 11.56
C VAL A 34 8.49 -1.34 10.69
N THR A 35 9.55 -0.71 11.23
CA THR A 35 10.81 -0.52 10.52
C THR A 35 11.57 -1.83 10.34
N GLU A 36 11.60 -2.70 11.36
CA GLU A 36 12.20 -4.04 11.31
C GLU A 36 11.53 -4.93 10.25
N ALA A 37 10.21 -4.77 10.07
CA ALA A 37 9.44 -5.42 9.01
C ALA A 37 9.55 -4.73 7.63
N GLU A 38 10.45 -3.75 7.48
CA GLU A 38 10.70 -2.96 6.27
C GLU A 38 9.51 -2.11 5.76
N PHE A 39 8.51 -1.88 6.61
CA PHE A 39 7.38 -0.99 6.31
C PHE A 39 7.66 0.45 6.75
N ARG A 40 6.78 1.36 6.32
CA ARG A 40 6.81 2.77 6.71
C ARG A 40 5.67 3.08 7.68
N LEU A 41 5.99 3.81 8.73
CA LEU A 41 5.03 4.40 9.67
C LEU A 41 4.94 5.91 9.41
N TYR A 42 3.82 6.34 8.85
CA TYR A 42 3.52 7.74 8.60
C TYR A 42 2.91 8.40 9.84
N ILE A 43 3.22 9.68 10.03
CA ILE A 43 2.67 10.51 11.11
C ILE A 43 2.01 11.77 10.55
N HIS A 44 0.90 12.19 11.15
CA HIS A 44 0.26 13.46 10.81
C HIS A 44 1.06 14.65 11.36
N ARG A 45 1.10 15.76 10.60
CA ARG A 45 1.83 17.00 10.96
C ARG A 45 1.37 17.61 12.29
N ASN A 46 0.09 17.42 12.64
CA ASN A 46 -0.50 18.02 13.85
C ASN A 46 -0.25 17.19 15.13
N ILE A 47 0.49 16.07 15.07
CA ILE A 47 0.76 15.23 16.24
C ILE A 47 1.35 16.00 17.43
N LEU A 48 2.22 16.98 17.16
CA LEU A 48 2.87 17.79 18.18
C LEU A 48 1.92 18.77 18.90
N GLU A 49 0.82 19.12 18.26
CA GLU A 49 -0.18 20.04 18.79
C GLU A 49 -1.33 19.32 19.51
N ARG A 50 -1.37 17.98 19.45
CA ARG A 50 -2.36 17.18 20.17
C ARG A 50 -2.30 17.44 21.67
N PRO A 51 -3.45 17.47 22.36
CA PRO A 51 -3.48 17.72 23.79
C PRO A 51 -2.94 16.53 24.59
N ALA A 52 -2.00 16.78 25.51
CA ALA A 52 -1.44 15.79 26.44
C ALA A 52 -1.08 16.43 27.80
N LEU A 53 -1.52 15.83 28.91
CA LEU A 53 -1.28 16.30 30.29
C LEU A 53 -1.62 17.79 30.49
N GLY A 54 -2.78 18.24 29.98
CA GLY A 54 -3.23 19.63 30.10
C GLY A 54 -2.38 20.64 29.31
N ASN A 55 -1.48 20.16 28.46
CA ASN A 55 -0.61 20.93 27.58
C ASN A 55 -0.70 20.37 26.15
N THR A 56 0.17 20.83 25.24
CA THR A 56 0.39 20.15 23.96
C THR A 56 1.40 19.02 24.11
N PHE A 57 1.31 18.01 23.24
CA PHE A 57 2.23 16.88 23.18
C PHE A 57 3.69 17.35 23.08
N ARG A 58 3.95 18.38 22.28
CA ARG A 58 5.25 19.07 22.19
C ARG A 58 5.76 19.55 23.56
N LYS A 59 4.92 20.29 24.31
CA LYS A 59 5.28 20.80 25.64
C LYS A 59 5.50 19.66 26.62
N GLY A 60 4.66 18.62 26.58
CA GLY A 60 4.84 17.42 27.38
C GLY A 60 6.22 16.77 27.14
N ILE A 61 6.61 16.59 25.88
CA ILE A 61 7.94 16.06 25.53
C ILE A 61 9.05 16.94 26.14
N GLN A 62 8.97 18.26 25.94
CA GLN A 62 9.99 19.21 26.41
C GLN A 62 10.11 19.28 27.93
N MET A 63 9.00 19.10 28.66
CA MET A 63 8.97 19.18 30.12
C MET A 63 9.42 17.89 30.79
N TYR A 64 9.09 16.73 30.22
CA TYR A 64 9.20 15.45 30.92
C TYR A 64 10.39 14.58 30.51
N PHE A 65 11.09 14.93 29.44
CA PHE A 65 12.24 14.19 28.90
C PHE A 65 13.54 15.01 28.95
N GLU A 66 14.67 14.31 28.92
CA GLU A 66 15.98 14.95 28.92
C GLU A 66 16.31 15.56 27.56
N ARG A 67 17.21 16.55 27.53
CA ARG A 67 17.54 17.33 26.33
C ARG A 67 17.91 16.48 25.11
N GLN A 68 18.63 15.37 25.30
CA GLN A 68 18.99 14.46 24.21
C GLN A 68 17.78 13.68 23.68
N GLN A 69 16.92 13.18 24.58
CA GLN A 69 15.69 12.49 24.23
C GLN A 69 14.71 13.43 23.51
N VAL A 70 14.54 14.66 24.02
CA VAL A 70 13.74 15.71 23.37
C VAL A 70 14.24 15.94 21.95
N ARG A 71 15.55 16.10 21.74
CA ARG A 71 16.10 16.30 20.39
C ARG A 71 15.78 15.13 19.46
N SER A 72 15.90 13.89 19.95
CA SER A 72 15.59 12.68 19.17
C SER A 72 14.10 12.62 18.81
N LEU A 73 13.22 12.75 19.80
CA LEU A 73 11.77 12.71 19.62
C LEU A 73 11.29 13.84 18.71
N MET A 74 11.77 15.06 18.93
CA MET A 74 11.41 16.19 18.07
C MET A 74 11.92 16.00 16.65
N ASN A 75 13.09 15.39 16.44
CA ASN A 75 13.54 15.05 15.08
C ASN A 75 12.55 14.09 14.41
N TRP A 76 12.07 13.07 15.13
CA TRP A 76 11.08 12.13 14.62
C TRP A 76 9.76 12.79 14.26
N PHE A 77 9.29 13.71 15.09
CA PHE A 77 8.00 14.39 14.90
C PHE A 77 8.09 15.69 14.09
N SER A 78 9.27 16.11 13.57
CA SER A 78 9.37 17.32 12.73
C SER A 78 10.14 17.21 11.41
N LYS A 79 11.25 16.46 11.33
CA LYS A 79 12.14 16.48 10.14
C LYS A 79 12.60 15.11 9.65
N GLY A 80 12.61 14.11 10.52
CA GLY A 80 13.04 12.74 10.23
C GLY A 80 11.92 11.70 10.38
N GLY A 81 10.67 12.14 10.44
CA GLY A 81 9.49 11.28 10.33
C GLY A 81 9.07 11.10 8.87
N PHE A 82 8.44 9.97 8.56
CA PHE A 82 7.66 9.88 7.33
C PHE A 82 6.38 10.68 7.57
N PHE A 83 6.38 11.95 7.19
CA PHE A 83 5.14 12.72 7.21
C PHE A 83 4.25 12.25 6.08
N LEU A 84 2.95 12.37 6.28
CA LEU A 84 2.01 12.31 5.17
C LEU A 84 2.49 13.25 4.07
N PRO A 85 2.57 12.77 2.81
CA PRO A 85 2.92 13.61 1.68
C PRO A 85 2.02 14.85 1.62
N ASP A 86 2.53 15.98 1.13
CA ASP A 86 1.73 17.21 0.99
C ASP A 86 0.58 17.05 -0.04
N ASP A 87 0.64 16.01 -0.88
CA ASP A 87 -0.40 15.55 -1.80
C ASP A 87 -1.27 14.41 -1.25
N ALA A 88 -1.15 14.08 0.05
CA ALA A 88 -2.10 13.23 0.75
C ALA A 88 -3.49 13.89 0.73
N TYR A 89 -4.53 13.08 0.57
CA TYR A 89 -5.82 13.49 0.00
C TYR A 89 -6.72 14.33 0.95
N ALA A 90 -6.14 14.92 2.00
CA ALA A 90 -6.81 15.84 2.93
C ALA A 90 -7.05 17.25 2.33
N ASP A 91 -7.35 17.32 1.02
CA ASP A 91 -7.81 18.53 0.33
C ASP A 91 -9.06 18.21 -0.52
N THR A 92 -9.90 17.29 -0.03
CA THR A 92 -11.27 17.11 -0.51
C THR A 92 -12.22 17.93 0.35
N GLU A 93 -13.26 18.54 -0.24
CA GLU A 93 -14.36 19.16 0.51
C GLU A 93 -15.18 18.15 1.34
N ASP A 94 -14.89 16.86 1.17
CA ASP A 94 -15.58 15.75 1.81
C ASP A 94 -15.15 15.52 3.27
N SER A 95 -16.13 15.28 4.13
CA SER A 95 -15.91 14.98 5.55
C SER A 95 -15.73 13.48 5.80
N PHE A 96 -14.74 13.14 6.63
CA PHE A 96 -14.53 11.78 7.12
C PHE A 96 -15.07 11.64 8.55
N ILE A 97 -16.04 10.75 8.73
CA ILE A 97 -16.73 10.54 10.00
C ILE A 97 -16.41 9.16 10.57
N CYS A 98 -15.79 9.11 11.74
CA CYS A 98 -15.54 7.89 12.49
C CYS A 98 -16.73 7.56 13.39
N TYR A 99 -17.16 6.29 13.42
CA TYR A 99 -18.23 5.81 14.30
C TYR A 99 -17.64 4.93 15.41
N TYR A 100 -18.03 5.17 16.65
CA TYR A 100 -17.63 4.32 17.79
C TYR A 100 -18.48 3.03 17.84
N PRO A 101 -17.98 1.93 18.43
CA PRO A 101 -18.75 0.69 18.57
C PRO A 101 -20.01 0.87 19.45
N ASP A 102 -21.02 0.05 19.17
CA ASP A 102 -22.46 0.13 19.53
C ASP A 102 -22.87 0.44 21.00
N ASP A 103 -21.95 0.54 21.96
CA ASP A 103 -22.27 0.88 23.36
C ASP A 103 -22.14 2.39 23.68
N ALA A 104 -21.56 3.17 22.77
CA ALA A 104 -21.42 4.62 22.88
C ALA A 104 -22.42 5.34 21.96
N LYS A 105 -23.69 5.40 22.38
CA LYS A 105 -24.79 6.23 21.82
C LYS A 105 -24.42 7.07 20.59
N GLU A 106 -24.45 6.52 19.38
CA GLU A 106 -24.28 7.27 18.12
C GLU A 106 -23.20 8.37 18.16
N GLU A 107 -22.12 8.19 18.93
CA GLU A 107 -21.06 9.18 18.95
C GLU A 107 -20.29 9.01 17.66
N SER A 108 -20.17 10.10 16.93
CA SER A 108 -19.34 10.19 15.74
C SER A 108 -18.36 11.33 15.90
N GLU A 109 -17.18 11.15 15.34
CA GLU A 109 -16.14 12.16 15.35
C GLU A 109 -15.76 12.50 13.92
N ASP A 110 -15.74 13.79 13.61
CA ASP A 110 -15.12 14.28 12.39
C ASP A 110 -13.60 14.12 12.53
N ILE A 111 -13.05 13.25 11.69
CA ILE A 111 -11.63 12.92 11.65
C ILE A 111 -10.95 13.50 10.40
N THR A 112 -11.59 14.44 9.70
CA THR A 112 -11.02 15.12 8.53
C THR A 112 -9.67 15.77 8.88
N ASP A 113 -8.71 15.77 7.94
CA ASP A 113 -7.31 16.20 8.18
C ASP A 113 -6.62 15.42 9.32
N SER A 114 -6.76 14.09 9.31
CA SER A 114 -6.05 13.18 10.22
C SER A 114 -5.37 12.03 9.48
N ALA A 115 -4.42 11.36 10.13
CA ALA A 115 -3.82 10.14 9.59
C ALA A 115 -4.85 9.00 9.44
N LEU A 116 -5.90 9.00 10.27
CA LEU A 116 -6.97 8.01 10.19
C LEU A 116 -7.86 8.24 8.96
N ALA A 117 -8.12 9.50 8.59
CA ALA A 117 -8.83 9.84 7.36
C ALA A 117 -8.05 9.45 6.10
N GLU A 118 -6.73 9.68 6.08
CA GLU A 118 -5.87 9.20 4.98
C GLU A 118 -5.94 7.67 4.84
N CYS A 119 -5.89 6.95 5.97
CA CYS A 119 -6.02 5.49 5.97
C CYS A 119 -7.38 5.05 5.41
N ALA A 120 -8.47 5.76 5.74
CA ALA A 120 -9.81 5.51 5.20
C ALA A 120 -9.85 5.73 3.68
N PHE A 121 -9.32 6.88 3.23
CA PHE A 121 -9.27 7.23 1.82
C PHE A 121 -8.54 6.16 1.00
N ARG A 122 -7.37 5.71 1.46
CA ARG A 122 -6.60 4.66 0.80
C ARG A 122 -7.39 3.37 0.65
N LYS A 123 -8.08 2.94 1.69
CA LYS A 123 -8.98 1.77 1.61
C LYS A 123 -10.09 1.97 0.58
N ILE A 124 -10.71 3.15 0.53
CA ILE A 124 -11.77 3.47 -0.45
C ILE A 124 -11.26 3.40 -1.89
N VAL A 125 -10.04 3.90 -2.16
CA VAL A 125 -9.43 3.81 -3.50
C VAL A 125 -8.79 2.44 -3.82
N GLY A 126 -8.93 1.47 -2.91
CA GLY A 126 -8.45 0.10 -3.07
C GLY A 126 -6.96 -0.10 -2.78
N GLU A 127 -6.33 0.85 -2.09
CA GLU A 127 -4.99 0.69 -1.53
C GLU A 127 -5.05 0.05 -0.15
N ASP A 128 -4.00 -0.69 0.20
CA ASP A 128 -3.91 -1.32 1.52
C ASP A 128 -3.22 -0.38 2.51
N ALA A 129 -3.89 -0.13 3.64
CA ALA A 129 -3.43 0.76 4.70
C ALA A 129 -3.80 0.19 6.08
N GLY A 130 -2.97 0.47 7.08
CA GLY A 130 -3.21 0.11 8.48
C GLY A 130 -3.09 1.33 9.39
N SER A 131 -3.89 1.36 10.44
CA SER A 131 -3.79 2.38 11.48
C SER A 131 -3.10 1.82 12.73
N ILE A 132 -2.36 2.67 13.45
CA ILE A 132 -1.73 2.33 14.73
C ILE A 132 -2.15 3.38 15.76
N SER A 133 -2.72 2.94 16.88
CA SER A 133 -3.18 3.83 17.96
C SER A 133 -2.44 3.56 19.27
N LEU A 134 -2.39 4.55 20.16
CA LEU A 134 -1.93 4.31 21.53
C LEU A 134 -2.96 3.50 22.32
N GLU A 135 -2.44 2.67 23.24
CA GLU A 135 -3.23 2.03 24.29
C GLU A 135 -3.89 3.08 25.19
N GLN A 136 -5.03 2.71 25.78
CA GLN A 136 -5.83 3.57 26.67
C GLN A 136 -6.33 4.86 26.00
N SER A 137 -6.48 4.83 24.68
CA SER A 137 -7.12 5.91 23.91
C SER A 137 -8.56 5.52 23.59
N LYS A 138 -9.30 6.48 23.02
CA LYS A 138 -10.66 6.23 22.52
C LYS A 138 -10.65 5.39 21.23
N PHE A 139 -9.47 5.14 20.69
CA PHE A 139 -9.20 4.30 19.52
C PHE A 139 -8.51 2.99 19.91
N SER A 140 -8.64 2.53 21.16
CA SER A 140 -8.12 1.22 21.58
C SER A 140 -9.07 0.07 21.22
N TRP A 141 -9.45 -0.01 19.94
CA TRP A 141 -10.33 -1.02 19.36
C TRP A 141 -10.05 -1.22 17.88
N SER A 142 -10.49 -2.35 17.33
CA SER A 142 -10.33 -2.70 15.91
C SER A 142 -11.47 -3.63 15.48
N PRO A 143 -11.96 -3.55 14.24
CA PRO A 143 -11.61 -2.56 13.21
C PRO A 143 -12.30 -1.21 13.44
N ILE A 144 -11.73 -0.11 12.96
CA ILE A 144 -12.35 1.22 12.97
C ILE A 144 -13.17 1.42 11.71
N LYS A 145 -14.43 1.84 11.85
CA LYS A 145 -15.33 2.18 10.74
C LYS A 145 -15.32 3.68 10.48
N VAL A 146 -15.07 4.06 9.23
CA VAL A 146 -15.07 5.46 8.77
C VAL A 146 -15.98 5.60 7.56
N LEU A 147 -16.84 6.63 7.55
CA LEU A 147 -17.66 7.02 6.39
C LEU A 147 -17.10 8.29 5.74
N LEU A 148 -17.07 8.29 4.41
CA LEU A 148 -16.80 9.47 3.58
C LEU A 148 -18.12 10.00 3.03
N SER A 149 -18.46 11.26 3.35
CA SER A 149 -19.63 11.98 2.81
C SER A 149 -20.94 11.17 2.76
N GLN A 150 -21.14 10.27 3.74
CA GLN A 150 -22.31 9.38 3.90
C GLN A 150 -22.54 8.33 2.80
N SER A 151 -21.59 8.09 1.88
CA SER A 151 -21.77 7.11 0.79
C SER A 151 -20.76 5.98 0.80
N ASP A 152 -19.48 6.31 1.01
CA ASP A 152 -18.40 5.32 0.98
C ASP A 152 -17.96 4.96 2.39
N GLU A 153 -17.65 3.68 2.61
CA GLU A 153 -17.26 3.14 3.90
C GLU A 153 -15.86 2.52 3.80
N ALA A 154 -15.02 2.83 4.78
CA ALA A 154 -13.76 2.16 5.00
C ALA A 154 -13.78 1.40 6.33
N ILE A 155 -13.38 0.13 6.28
CA ILE A 155 -13.05 -0.68 7.45
C ILE A 155 -11.52 -0.66 7.60
N ILE A 156 -11.04 -0.11 8.70
CA ILE A 156 -9.62 0.09 8.96
C ILE A 156 -9.18 -0.83 10.09
N ASP A 157 -8.26 -1.75 9.80
CA ASP A 157 -7.60 -2.51 10.85
C ASP A 157 -6.67 -1.57 11.65
N ASN A 158 -6.95 -1.46 12.95
CA ASN A 158 -6.24 -0.57 13.85
C ASN A 158 -5.47 -1.37 14.91
N ASP A 159 -4.15 -1.27 14.87
CA ASP A 159 -3.27 -1.92 15.83
C ASP A 159 -3.03 -1.00 17.02
N TYR A 160 -3.65 -1.32 18.14
CA TYR A 160 -3.51 -0.54 19.38
C TYR A 160 -2.73 -1.27 20.47
N THR A 161 -2.16 -2.44 20.19
CA THR A 161 -1.21 -3.14 21.07
C THR A 161 0.01 -3.57 20.27
N LEU A 162 1.17 -3.73 20.94
CA LEU A 162 2.37 -4.20 20.24
C LEU A 162 2.22 -5.64 19.72
N HIS A 163 1.42 -6.45 20.42
CA HIS A 163 1.15 -7.81 20.03
C HIS A 163 0.35 -7.89 18.73
N SER A 164 -0.75 -7.13 18.61
CA SER A 164 -1.57 -7.13 17.39
C SER A 164 -0.77 -6.64 16.18
N LEU A 165 0.03 -5.58 16.37
CA LEU A 165 0.89 -5.03 15.33
C LEU A 165 1.88 -6.08 14.82
N LYS A 166 2.61 -6.75 15.72
CA LYS A 166 3.59 -7.77 15.33
C LYS A 166 2.94 -8.94 14.61
N HIS A 167 1.82 -9.44 15.15
CA HIS A 167 1.06 -10.52 14.52
C HIS A 167 0.61 -10.14 13.10
N ARG A 168 0.18 -8.89 12.89
CA ARG A 168 -0.17 -8.38 11.56
C ARG A 168 1.05 -8.31 10.65
N LEU A 169 2.17 -7.73 11.12
CA LEU A 169 3.41 -7.61 10.35
C LEU A 169 3.95 -8.98 9.91
N ASP A 170 3.90 -9.99 10.78
CA ASP A 170 4.33 -11.37 10.47
C ASP A 170 3.51 -12.01 9.33
N GLY A 171 2.25 -11.58 9.16
CA GLY A 171 1.38 -12.03 8.09
C GLY A 171 1.54 -11.26 6.77
N LEU A 172 2.32 -10.18 6.75
CA LEU A 172 2.50 -9.34 5.58
C LEU A 172 3.79 -9.67 4.85
N LEU A 173 3.73 -9.66 3.52
CA LEU A 173 4.94 -9.63 2.71
C LEU A 173 5.56 -8.23 2.82
N PRO A 174 6.86 -8.10 3.11
CA PRO A 174 7.53 -6.80 3.16
C PRO A 174 7.27 -5.97 1.90
N PRO A 175 7.45 -4.64 1.88
CA PRO A 175 7.34 -3.88 0.65
C PRO A 175 8.34 -4.34 -0.42
N ILE A 176 8.00 -4.17 -1.70
CA ILE A 176 8.94 -4.43 -2.78
C ILE A 176 9.92 -3.25 -2.81
N SER A 177 11.16 -3.47 -2.39
CA SER A 177 12.17 -2.41 -2.20
C SER A 177 13.14 -2.25 -3.37
N SER A 178 13.14 -3.19 -4.32
CA SER A 178 13.98 -3.14 -5.52
C SER A 178 13.39 -4.00 -6.66
N TRP A 179 13.93 -3.82 -7.87
CA TRP A 179 13.59 -4.71 -9.00
C TRP A 179 13.98 -6.16 -8.74
N SER A 180 15.04 -6.42 -7.98
CA SER A 180 15.47 -7.79 -7.69
C SER A 180 14.47 -8.49 -6.77
N VAL A 181 13.98 -7.81 -5.73
CA VAL A 181 12.93 -8.32 -4.83
C VAL A 181 11.62 -8.56 -5.59
N LEU A 182 11.26 -7.67 -6.53
CA LEU A 182 10.10 -7.89 -7.40
C LEU A 182 10.23 -9.19 -8.20
N LEU A 183 11.34 -9.36 -8.92
CA LEU A 183 11.55 -10.49 -9.81
C LEU A 183 11.56 -11.80 -9.02
N GLU A 184 12.23 -11.82 -7.87
CA GLU A 184 12.22 -12.98 -6.96
C GLU A 184 10.79 -13.36 -6.56
N ARG A 185 9.95 -12.38 -6.16
CA ARG A 185 8.55 -12.68 -5.81
C ARG A 185 7.74 -13.19 -6.98
N VAL A 186 7.97 -12.65 -8.18
CA VAL A 186 7.27 -13.11 -9.39
C VAL A 186 7.70 -14.54 -9.75
N GLU A 187 8.97 -14.89 -9.59
CA GLU A 187 9.48 -16.25 -9.81
C GLU A 187 8.90 -17.29 -8.84
N HIS A 188 8.46 -16.87 -7.65
CA HIS A 188 7.77 -17.73 -6.70
C HIS A 188 6.26 -17.87 -6.95
N LEU A 189 5.69 -17.10 -7.89
CA LEU A 189 4.28 -17.25 -8.25
C LEU A 189 4.08 -18.53 -9.07
N PRO A 190 3.09 -19.37 -8.72
CA PRO A 190 2.85 -20.59 -9.49
C PRO A 190 2.45 -20.26 -10.93
N ASP A 191 2.95 -21.06 -11.87
CA ASP A 191 2.64 -20.99 -13.30
C ASP A 191 2.90 -19.62 -13.96
N VAL A 192 3.77 -18.78 -13.39
CA VAL A 192 4.31 -17.58 -14.03
C VAL A 192 5.80 -17.77 -14.31
N THR A 193 6.21 -17.59 -15.56
CA THR A 193 7.61 -17.73 -15.98
C THR A 193 8.11 -16.41 -16.56
N LEU A 194 9.31 -15.98 -16.15
CA LEU A 194 9.99 -14.82 -16.73
C LEU A 194 11.01 -15.27 -17.77
N GLU A 195 10.92 -14.76 -18.99
CA GLU A 195 11.95 -15.00 -19.99
C GLU A 195 13.28 -14.31 -19.60
N PRO A 196 14.45 -14.85 -20.01
CA PRO A 196 15.76 -14.38 -19.55
C PRO A 196 16.03 -12.89 -19.73
N ASP A 197 15.45 -12.28 -20.77
CA ASP A 197 15.69 -10.87 -21.09
C ASP A 197 14.82 -9.90 -20.27
N VAL A 198 13.77 -10.37 -19.59
CA VAL A 198 12.90 -9.53 -18.74
C VAL A 198 13.72 -8.78 -17.70
N LYS A 199 14.59 -9.49 -16.99
CA LYS A 199 15.44 -8.91 -15.95
C LYS A 199 16.35 -7.82 -16.52
N LYS A 200 17.01 -8.10 -17.65
CA LYS A 200 17.94 -7.17 -18.30
C LYS A 200 17.24 -5.86 -18.69
N ILE A 201 16.00 -5.94 -19.16
CA ILE A 201 15.22 -4.78 -19.58
C ILE A 201 14.72 -3.99 -18.37
N LEU A 202 14.21 -4.68 -17.34
CA LEU A 202 13.63 -4.01 -16.19
C LEU A 202 14.67 -3.19 -15.41
N ILE A 203 15.86 -3.75 -15.17
CA ILE A 203 16.90 -3.11 -14.35
C ILE A 203 17.51 -1.84 -14.97
N THR A 204 17.32 -1.60 -16.27
CA THR A 204 17.78 -0.34 -16.90
C THR A 204 16.89 0.85 -16.56
N ASN A 205 15.71 0.59 -15.98
CA ASN A 205 14.78 1.63 -15.58
C ASN A 205 14.99 2.03 -14.10
N PRO A 206 14.85 3.32 -13.74
CA PRO A 206 14.86 3.74 -12.34
C PRO A 206 13.80 2.99 -11.52
N PHE A 207 14.18 2.53 -10.33
CA PHE A 207 13.27 1.83 -9.45
C PHE A 207 12.12 2.74 -9.00
N SER A 208 10.90 2.22 -9.07
CA SER A 208 9.71 2.86 -8.53
C SER A 208 8.87 1.80 -7.81
N GLN A 209 8.69 1.97 -6.50
CA GLN A 209 7.93 1.05 -5.66
C GLN A 209 6.50 0.86 -6.18
N ASN A 210 5.79 1.96 -6.50
CA ASN A 210 4.41 1.90 -7.00
C ASN A 210 4.31 1.15 -8.34
N VAL A 211 5.30 1.31 -9.22
CA VAL A 211 5.37 0.54 -10.48
C VAL A 211 5.63 -0.94 -10.17
N ALA A 212 6.55 -1.23 -9.26
CA ALA A 212 6.88 -2.60 -8.86
C ALA A 212 5.68 -3.34 -8.25
N GLU A 213 4.95 -2.69 -7.34
CA GLU A 213 3.70 -3.23 -6.78
C GLU A 213 2.66 -3.46 -7.88
N GLY A 214 2.50 -2.53 -8.81
CA GLY A 214 1.60 -2.70 -9.95
C GLY A 214 1.99 -3.86 -10.88
N ILE A 215 3.29 -4.09 -11.10
CA ILE A 215 3.79 -5.26 -11.84
C ILE A 215 3.49 -6.54 -11.07
N TYR A 216 3.74 -6.57 -9.75
CA TYR A 216 3.48 -7.75 -8.93
C TYR A 216 2.00 -8.12 -8.90
N VAL A 217 1.10 -7.14 -8.77
CA VAL A 217 -0.35 -7.35 -8.89
C VAL A 217 -0.70 -7.98 -10.24
N CYS A 218 -0.13 -7.44 -11.33
CA CYS A 218 -0.34 -7.98 -12.67
C CYS A 218 0.14 -9.44 -12.78
N ALA A 219 1.30 -9.78 -12.20
CA ALA A 219 1.80 -11.14 -12.17
C ALA A 219 0.93 -12.08 -11.30
N LYS A 220 0.41 -11.60 -10.17
CA LYS A 220 -0.54 -12.36 -9.34
C LYS A 220 -1.82 -12.69 -10.09
N GLU A 221 -2.41 -11.72 -10.78
CA GLU A 221 -3.62 -11.92 -11.59
C GLU A 221 -3.39 -12.96 -12.71
N LEU A 222 -2.18 -12.99 -13.29
CA LEU A 222 -1.78 -14.05 -14.24
C LEU A 222 -1.66 -15.42 -13.58
N SER A 223 -1.02 -15.49 -12.42
CA SER A 223 -0.89 -16.72 -11.63
C SER A 223 -2.27 -17.28 -11.27
N GLU A 224 -3.18 -16.43 -10.76
CA GLU A 224 -4.56 -16.81 -10.43
C GLU A 224 -5.29 -17.43 -11.62
N MET A 225 -5.18 -16.83 -12.81
CA MET A 225 -5.76 -17.39 -14.04
C MET A 225 -5.12 -18.72 -14.43
N ALA A 226 -3.78 -18.83 -14.35
CA ALA A 226 -3.06 -20.03 -14.74
C ALA A 226 -3.35 -21.22 -13.80
N THR A 227 -3.49 -20.95 -12.51
CA THR A 227 -3.76 -21.95 -11.45
C THR A 227 -5.24 -22.22 -11.23
N ALA A 228 -6.14 -21.67 -12.05
CA ALA A 228 -7.57 -21.93 -11.93
C ALA A 228 -7.85 -23.43 -11.92
N THR A 229 -8.70 -23.86 -11.00
CA THR A 229 -8.99 -25.29 -10.78
C THR A 229 -10.02 -25.83 -11.78
N SER A 230 -10.85 -24.96 -12.34
CA SER A 230 -11.85 -25.27 -13.36
C SER A 230 -11.85 -24.24 -14.51
N LEU A 231 -12.42 -24.64 -15.64
CA LEU A 231 -12.59 -23.73 -16.79
C LEU A 231 -13.53 -22.58 -16.46
N ASP A 232 -14.57 -22.81 -15.64
CA ASP A 232 -15.51 -21.77 -15.23
C ASP A 232 -14.81 -20.72 -14.36
N GLN A 233 -14.00 -21.15 -13.39
CA GLN A 233 -13.18 -20.26 -12.57
C GLN A 233 -12.21 -19.44 -13.46
N PHE A 234 -11.57 -20.09 -14.43
CA PHE A 234 -10.72 -19.39 -15.39
C PHE A 234 -11.52 -18.35 -16.18
N ASN A 235 -12.71 -18.69 -16.69
CA ASN A 235 -13.54 -17.78 -17.46
C ASN A 235 -13.99 -16.58 -16.62
N GLU A 236 -14.33 -16.78 -15.35
CA GLU A 236 -14.65 -15.70 -14.40
C GLU A 236 -13.46 -14.77 -14.18
N LEU A 237 -12.28 -15.31 -13.90
CA LEU A 237 -11.05 -14.52 -13.73
C LEU A 237 -10.65 -13.80 -15.03
N PHE A 238 -10.78 -14.48 -16.16
CA PHE A 238 -10.50 -13.89 -17.46
C PHE A 238 -11.49 -12.76 -17.78
N ALA A 239 -12.79 -12.94 -17.50
CA ALA A 239 -13.77 -11.88 -17.63
C ALA A 239 -13.42 -10.69 -16.72
N LYS A 240 -13.11 -10.95 -15.45
CA LYS A 240 -12.73 -9.93 -14.46
C LYS A 240 -11.51 -9.11 -14.88
N TYR A 241 -10.45 -9.75 -15.37
CA TYR A 241 -9.17 -9.08 -15.61
C TYR A 241 -8.93 -8.68 -17.07
N ALA A 242 -9.53 -9.36 -18.04
CA ALA A 242 -9.21 -9.19 -19.46
C ALA A 242 -10.38 -8.70 -20.32
N THR A 243 -11.54 -8.37 -19.72
CA THR A 243 -12.70 -7.83 -20.46
C THR A 243 -13.16 -6.49 -19.89
N GLY A 244 -13.87 -5.71 -20.71
CA GLY A 244 -14.37 -4.38 -20.35
C GLY A 244 -13.40 -3.24 -20.64
N GLU A 245 -13.89 -2.00 -20.48
CA GLU A 245 -13.15 -0.77 -20.81
C GLU A 245 -11.90 -0.58 -19.95
N LYS A 246 -11.97 -1.03 -18.69
CA LYS A 246 -10.87 -0.96 -17.72
C LYS A 246 -10.06 -2.27 -17.62
N ALA A 247 -10.14 -3.12 -18.65
CA ALA A 247 -9.43 -4.40 -18.68
C ALA A 247 -7.93 -4.23 -18.38
N ARG A 248 -7.43 -5.01 -17.42
CA ARG A 248 -6.01 -5.09 -17.05
C ARG A 248 -5.21 -5.66 -18.19
N PHE A 249 -5.70 -6.75 -18.79
CA PHE A 249 -5.05 -7.44 -19.88
C PHE A 249 -5.78 -7.18 -21.18
N SER A 250 -5.01 -6.88 -22.22
CA SER A 250 -5.57 -6.69 -23.55
C SER A 250 -4.54 -6.99 -24.61
N ASP A 251 -5.03 -7.23 -25.81
CA ASP A 251 -4.20 -7.26 -27.00
C ASP A 251 -3.91 -5.83 -27.49
N SER A 252 -2.77 -5.63 -28.14
CA SER A 252 -2.49 -4.38 -28.85
C SER A 252 -3.47 -4.19 -30.00
N SER A 253 -3.72 -2.93 -30.38
CA SER A 253 -4.57 -2.63 -31.53
C SER A 253 -3.93 -3.11 -32.84
N PHE A 254 -4.72 -3.22 -33.91
CA PHE A 254 -4.21 -3.62 -35.22
C PHE A 254 -3.12 -2.66 -35.73
N SER A 255 -3.31 -1.34 -35.55
CA SER A 255 -2.29 -0.34 -35.91
C SER A 255 -1.05 -0.49 -35.04
N GLU A 256 -1.18 -0.67 -33.72
CA GLU A 256 -0.03 -0.87 -32.84
C GLU A 256 0.79 -2.11 -33.23
N LYS A 257 0.13 -3.23 -33.56
CA LYS A 257 0.79 -4.45 -34.01
C LYS A 257 1.56 -4.26 -35.32
N ARG A 258 1.03 -3.44 -36.23
CA ARG A 258 1.65 -3.15 -37.53
C ARG A 258 2.82 -2.18 -37.37
N ASP A 259 2.57 -1.05 -36.72
CA ASP A 259 3.49 0.10 -36.66
C ASP A 259 4.67 -0.17 -35.71
N PHE A 260 4.45 -0.97 -34.66
CA PHE A 260 5.47 -1.33 -33.67
C PHE A 260 5.83 -2.82 -33.68
N LYS A 261 5.61 -3.51 -34.81
CA LYS A 261 5.90 -4.95 -34.97
C LYS A 261 7.31 -5.32 -34.46
N GLY A 262 8.32 -4.51 -34.81
CA GLY A 262 9.70 -4.74 -34.42
C GLY A 262 9.90 -4.72 -32.90
N SER A 263 9.32 -3.72 -32.22
CA SER A 263 9.39 -3.57 -30.76
C SER A 263 8.57 -4.62 -30.01
N LEU A 264 7.49 -5.12 -30.62
CA LEU A 264 6.62 -6.17 -30.06
C LEU A 264 7.10 -7.60 -30.37
N THR A 265 8.26 -7.76 -31.01
CA THR A 265 8.80 -9.09 -31.38
C THR A 265 9.99 -9.44 -30.50
N PHE A 266 9.83 -10.50 -29.70
CA PHE A 266 10.80 -10.96 -28.70
C PHE A 266 11.37 -12.33 -29.09
N LEU A 267 12.53 -12.67 -28.54
CA LEU A 267 13.10 -14.01 -28.66
C LEU A 267 12.45 -14.91 -27.60
N VAL A 268 11.88 -16.03 -28.04
CA VAL A 268 11.18 -17.03 -27.21
C VAL A 268 11.58 -18.39 -27.75
N ASP A 269 12.22 -19.23 -26.94
CA ASP A 269 12.70 -20.55 -27.36
C ASP A 269 13.51 -20.51 -28.68
N ASP A 270 14.43 -19.54 -28.78
CA ASP A 270 15.25 -19.24 -29.97
C ASP A 270 14.49 -18.78 -31.23
N GLU A 271 13.18 -18.55 -31.14
CA GLU A 271 12.35 -18.03 -32.22
C GLU A 271 11.86 -16.60 -31.96
N ARG A 272 11.86 -15.76 -33.01
CA ARG A 272 11.30 -14.41 -32.91
C ARG A 272 9.78 -14.44 -33.03
N ARG A 273 9.08 -14.21 -31.92
CA ARG A 273 7.62 -14.23 -31.83
C ARG A 273 7.06 -12.85 -31.57
N LEU A 274 5.96 -12.51 -32.25
CA LEU A 274 5.19 -11.30 -31.98
C LEU A 274 4.35 -11.53 -30.71
N CYS A 275 4.56 -10.72 -29.69
CA CYS A 275 3.94 -10.85 -28.37
C CYS A 275 3.15 -9.57 -28.01
N PRO A 276 1.99 -9.35 -28.65
CA PRO A 276 1.24 -8.10 -28.52
C PRO A 276 0.34 -8.05 -27.28
N TYR A 277 0.03 -9.22 -26.70
CA TYR A 277 -0.82 -9.32 -25.53
C TYR A 277 -0.07 -8.88 -24.28
N HIS A 278 -0.69 -8.04 -23.46
CA HIS A 278 0.00 -7.43 -22.32
C HIS A 278 -0.94 -7.08 -21.17
N GLY A 279 -0.38 -7.05 -19.97
CA GLY A 279 -0.96 -6.44 -18.78
C GLY A 279 -0.59 -4.95 -18.66
N LYS A 280 -1.52 -4.14 -18.17
CA LYS A 280 -1.37 -2.69 -17.98
C LYS A 280 -1.08 -2.36 -16.52
N VAL A 281 0.08 -1.76 -16.28
CA VAL A 281 0.39 -1.09 -15.02
C VAL A 281 -0.02 0.37 -15.16
N LYS A 282 -0.97 0.82 -14.33
CA LYS A 282 -1.58 2.17 -14.43
C LYS A 282 -0.54 3.28 -14.29
N ILE A 283 0.44 3.08 -13.43
CA ILE A 283 1.46 4.07 -13.08
C ILE A 283 2.59 4.05 -14.12
N GLN A 284 2.97 5.24 -14.61
CA GLN A 284 4.00 5.46 -15.64
C GLN A 284 3.81 4.69 -16.97
N GLN A 285 2.60 4.14 -17.20
CA GLN A 285 2.24 3.35 -18.38
C GLN A 285 3.17 2.15 -18.63
N TYR A 286 3.58 1.44 -17.58
CA TYR A 286 4.31 0.18 -17.73
C TYR A 286 3.43 -0.92 -18.34
N ARG A 287 4.08 -1.89 -18.97
CA ARG A 287 3.48 -3.04 -19.65
C ARG A 287 4.21 -4.32 -19.28
N VAL A 288 3.44 -5.38 -19.05
CA VAL A 288 3.90 -6.76 -18.85
C VAL A 288 3.47 -7.55 -20.09
N HIS A 289 4.34 -7.75 -21.07
CA HIS A 289 3.99 -8.48 -22.30
C HIS A 289 4.15 -9.98 -22.10
N LEU A 290 3.23 -10.73 -22.71
CA LEU A 290 3.16 -12.19 -22.62
C LEU A 290 3.46 -12.83 -23.97
N VAL A 291 4.07 -14.02 -23.94
CA VAL A 291 4.27 -14.85 -25.15
C VAL A 291 2.94 -15.07 -25.86
N ASP A 292 1.93 -15.48 -25.09
CA ASP A 292 0.60 -15.83 -25.55
C ASP A 292 -0.47 -15.24 -24.62
N ARG A 293 -1.70 -15.10 -25.14
CA ARG A 293 -2.87 -14.76 -24.33
C ARG A 293 -3.07 -15.83 -23.22
N PRO A 294 -3.42 -15.45 -21.98
CA PRO A 294 -3.72 -16.40 -20.92
C PRO A 294 -4.77 -17.43 -21.34
N ALA A 295 -4.54 -18.68 -20.96
CA ALA A 295 -5.40 -19.81 -21.28
C ALA A 295 -5.44 -20.79 -20.10
N PHE A 296 -6.56 -21.49 -19.95
CA PHE A 296 -6.77 -22.45 -18.86
C PHE A 296 -5.66 -23.51 -18.81
N ARG A 297 -5.06 -23.70 -17.63
CA ARG A 297 -3.95 -24.64 -17.37
C ARG A 297 -2.72 -24.45 -18.27
N LYS A 298 -2.47 -23.21 -18.69
CA LYS A 298 -1.21 -22.84 -19.34
C LYS A 298 -0.47 -21.82 -18.50
N SER A 299 0.83 -22.05 -18.31
CA SER A 299 1.69 -21.08 -17.65
C SER A 299 1.74 -19.76 -18.42
N ALA A 300 1.67 -18.66 -17.67
CA ALA A 300 1.85 -17.32 -18.19
C ALA A 300 3.34 -17.01 -18.34
N ARG A 301 3.83 -16.97 -19.59
CA ARG A 301 5.21 -16.61 -19.90
C ARG A 301 5.32 -15.12 -20.21
N VAL A 302 6.13 -14.40 -19.44
CA VAL A 302 6.36 -12.96 -19.55
C VAL A 302 7.65 -12.72 -20.34
N VAL A 303 7.57 -11.98 -21.44
CA VAL A 303 8.71 -11.65 -22.32
C VAL A 303 9.30 -10.27 -22.08
N TYR A 304 8.52 -9.36 -21.48
CA TYR A 304 8.94 -7.99 -21.26
C TYR A 304 8.19 -7.36 -20.09
N ILE A 305 8.93 -6.60 -19.28
CA ILE A 305 8.40 -5.71 -18.25
C ILE A 305 9.12 -4.37 -18.39
N GLY A 306 8.37 -3.30 -18.66
CA GLY A 306 8.94 -1.98 -18.85
C GLY A 306 7.92 -0.95 -19.32
N PRO A 307 8.34 0.29 -19.63
CA PRO A 307 7.46 1.31 -20.22
C PRO A 307 6.75 0.83 -21.50
N LYS A 308 5.57 1.38 -21.80
CA LYS A 308 4.83 1.08 -23.04
C LYS A 308 5.71 1.28 -24.28
N LEU A 309 5.89 0.20 -25.05
CA LEU A 309 6.76 0.14 -26.25
C LEU A 309 6.22 0.91 -27.45
N THR A 310 4.93 1.24 -27.46
CA THR A 310 4.26 1.95 -28.55
C THR A 310 4.09 3.44 -28.27
N LYS A 311 4.97 4.03 -27.45
CA LYS A 311 5.11 5.48 -27.30
C LYS A 311 5.91 6.01 -28.49
N GLY A 312 5.19 6.37 -29.56
CA GLY A 312 5.68 7.21 -30.65
C GLY A 312 5.04 8.58 -30.58
#